data_AF-D5RHQ8-F1
#
_entry.id   AF-D5RHQ8-F1
#
_cell.length_a   1.000
_cell.length_b   1.000
_cell.length_c   1.000
_cell.angle_alpha   90.00
_cell.angle_beta   90.00
_cell.angle_gamma   90.00
#
_symmetry.space_group_name_H-M   'P 1'
#
loop_
_entity.id
_entity.type
_entity.pdbx_description
1 polymer ?
#
loop_
_entity_poly.entity_id
_entity_poly.type
_entity_poly.pdbx_seq_one_letter_code
_entity_poly.pdbx_strand_id
1 'polypeptide(L)' 'MVTRSEILVLGLTAGVMGSLVGGLMLGIGLGLVVNSVHAGWVLVLPAAPIGGLVGYWLAKRLAKQLPEKV' A
#
# COMPACT_ATOMS: atom_id res chain seq x y z
N MET A 1 -26.67 -3.65 -1.15
CA MET A 1 -26.25 -4.63 -2.17
C MET A 1 -24.96 -4.10 -2.77
N VAL A 2 -23.84 -4.81 -2.59
CA VAL A 2 -22.55 -4.37 -3.13
C VAL A 2 -22.44 -4.88 -4.56
N THR A 3 -22.27 -3.96 -5.51
CA THR A 3 -22.14 -4.24 -6.94
C THR A 3 -20.73 -4.74 -7.27
N ARG A 4 -20.59 -5.53 -8.35
CA ARG A 4 -19.26 -5.97 -8.81
C ARG A 4 -18.33 -4.81 -9.15
N SER A 5 -18.89 -3.67 -9.58
CA SER A 5 -18.13 -2.47 -9.87
C SER A 5 -17.46 -1.90 -8.61
N GLU A 6 -18.17 -1.86 -7.47
CA GLU A 6 -17.61 -1.39 -6.19
C GLU A 6 -16.47 -2.28 -5.69
N ILE A 7 -16.57 -3.60 -5.89
CA ILE A 7 -15.50 -4.56 -5.56
C ILE A 7 -14.25 -4.28 -6.41
N LEU A 8 -14.41 -4.08 -7.72
CA LEU A 8 -13.29 -3.76 -8.61
C LEU A 8 -12.65 -2.41 -8.24
N VAL A 9 -13.45 -1.41 -7.91
CA VAL A 9 -12.97 -0.09 -7.46
C VAL A 9 -12.20 -0.22 -6.16
N LEU A 10 -12.72 -0.95 -5.15
CA LEU A 10 -11.99 -1.16 -3.89
C LEU A 10 -10.64 -1.85 -4.12
N GLY A 11 -10.58 -2.86 -4.99
CA GLY A 11 -9.33 -3.56 -5.30
C GLY A 11 -8.32 -2.69 -6.04
N LEU A 12 -8.79 -1.89 -7.02
CA LEU A 12 -7.96 -0.94 -7.73
C LEU A 12 -7.42 0.14 -6.79
N THR A 13 -8.28 0.74 -5.95
CA THR A 13 -7.87 1.74 -4.97
C THR A 13 -6.90 1.16 -3.94
N ALA A 14 -7.10 -0.08 -3.49
CA ALA A 14 -6.19 -0.77 -2.59
C ALA A 14 -4.79 -0.95 -3.21
N GLY A 15 -4.72 -1.44 -4.45
CA GLY A 15 -3.47 -1.66 -5.15
C GLY A 15 -2.74 -0.35 -5.48
N VAL A 16 -3.47 0.67 -5.92
CA VAL A 16 -2.90 1.99 -6.22
C VAL A 16 -2.41 2.66 -4.95
N MET A 17 -3.20 2.71 -3.87
CA MET A 17 -2.77 3.32 -2.62
C MET A 17 -1.56 2.60 -2.00
N GLY A 18 -1.54 1.26 -2.00
CA GLY A 18 -0.41 0.49 -1.48
C GLY A 18 0.89 0.72 -2.28
N SER A 19 0.80 0.69 -3.61
CA SER A 19 1.96 0.91 -4.48
C SER A 19 2.47 2.35 -4.45
N LEU A 20 1.57 3.33 -4.37
CA LEU A 20 1.92 4.75 -4.37
C LEU A 20 2.51 5.18 -3.02
N VAL A 21 1.95 4.72 -1.90
CA VAL A 21 2.51 4.97 -0.55
C VAL A 21 3.86 4.25 -0.39
N GLY A 22 3.94 2.97 -0.71
CA GLY A 22 5.18 2.19 -0.59
C GLY A 22 6.29 2.72 -1.52
N GLY A 23 5.95 3.01 -2.79
CA GLY A 23 6.88 3.51 -3.79
C GLY A 23 7.44 4.90 -3.45
N LEU A 24 6.59 5.83 -2.98
CA LEU A 24 7.05 7.17 -2.56
C LEU A 24 7.92 7.10 -1.31
N MET A 25 7.53 6.33 -0.29
CA MET A 25 8.36 6.18 0.91
C MET A 25 9.72 5.54 0.60
N LEU A 26 9.75 4.53 -0.27
CA LEU A 26 10.99 3.89 -0.70
C LEU A 26 11.86 4.88 -1.50
N GLY A 27 11.28 5.56 -2.50
CA GLY A 27 11.99 6.50 -3.35
C GLY A 27 12.57 7.69 -2.58
N ILE A 28 11.78 8.32 -1.70
CA ILE A 28 12.24 9.44 -0.87
C ILE A 28 13.28 8.96 0.13
N GLY A 29 13.05 7.82 0.79
CA GLY A 29 14.01 7.25 1.72
C GLY A 29 15.36 6.95 1.06
N LEU A 30 15.34 6.29 -0.10
CA LEU A 30 16.57 5.93 -0.83
C LEU A 30 17.31 7.18 -1.27
N GLY A 31 16.58 8.21 -1.75
CA GLY A 31 17.14 9.51 -2.09
C GLY A 31 17.83 10.18 -0.90
N LEU A 32 17.25 10.14 0.30
CA LEU A 32 17.88 10.68 1.51
C LEU A 32 19.13 9.91 1.92
N VAL A 33 19.12 8.58 1.80
CA VAL A 33 20.29 7.73 2.09
C VAL A 33 21.43 8.03 1.11
N VAL A 34 21.14 8.16 -0.19
CA VAL A 34 22.13 8.52 -1.22
C VAL A 34 22.73 9.91 -0.97
N ASN A 35 21.96 10.84 -0.42
CA ASN A 35 22.42 12.17 -0.03
C ASN A 35 23.13 12.21 1.35
N SER A 36 23.57 11.07 1.89
CA SER A 36 24.26 10.95 3.19
C SER A 36 23.46 11.44 4.41
N VAL A 37 22.16 11.68 4.24
CA VAL A 37 21.25 11.97 5.34
C VAL A 37 20.89 10.64 5.99
N HIS A 38 21.55 10.33 7.11
CA HIS A 38 21.39 9.06 7.83
C HIS A 38 19.95 8.85 8.33
N ALA A 39 19.17 9.91 8.49
CA ALA A 39 17.74 9.84 8.75
C ALA A 39 16.92 9.19 7.61
N GLY A 40 17.48 9.09 6.40
CA GLY A 40 16.86 8.38 5.28
C GLY A 40 16.58 6.91 5.57
N TRP A 41 17.41 6.25 6.39
CA TRP A 41 17.18 4.87 6.82
C TRP A 41 15.89 4.69 7.62
N VAL A 42 15.50 5.70 8.40
CA VAL A 42 14.23 5.73 9.14
C VAL A 42 13.04 5.78 8.19
N LEU A 43 13.20 6.31 6.97
CA LEU A 43 12.15 6.29 5.96
C LEU A 43 12.19 5.01 5.10
N VAL A 44 13.39 4.54 4.72
CA VAL A 44 13.58 3.34 3.87
C VAL A 44 13.14 2.06 4.56
N LEU A 45 13.61 1.81 5.78
CA LEU A 45 13.35 0.55 6.49
C LEU A 45 11.86 0.29 6.69
N PRO A 46 11.04 1.26 7.14
CA PRO A 46 9.62 1.05 7.30
C PRO A 46 8.81 1.32 6.03
N ALA A 47 9.39 1.82 4.94
CA ALA A 47 8.66 2.03 3.68
C ALA A 47 7.98 0.75 3.19
N ALA A 48 8.70 -0.38 3.23
CA ALA A 48 8.18 -1.68 2.83
C ALA A 48 7.04 -2.19 3.75
N PRO A 49 7.20 -2.24 5.09
CA PRO A 49 6.11 -2.68 5.96
C PRO A 49 4.94 -1.70 6.02
N ILE A 50 5.14 -0.38 5.90
CA ILE A 50 4.04 0.60 5.88
C ILE A 50 3.23 0.48 4.59
N GLY A 51 3.90 0.43 3.43
CA GLY A 51 3.23 0.20 2.16
C GLY A 51 2.49 -1.14 2.13
N GLY A 52 3.12 -2.20 2.67
CA GLY A 52 2.53 -3.52 2.83
C GLY A 52 1.33 -3.53 3.79
N LEU A 53 1.40 -2.84 4.93
CA LEU A 53 0.31 -2.75 5.91
C LEU A 53 -0.90 -2.02 5.35
N VAL A 54 -0.68 -0.90 4.66
CA VAL A 54 -1.76 -0.13 4.03
C VAL A 54 -2.43 -0.97 2.94
N GLY A 55 -1.64 -1.58 2.05
CA GLY A 55 -2.15 -2.47 1.01
C GLY A 55 -2.90 -3.68 1.58
N TYR A 56 -2.34 -4.32 2.61
CA TYR A 56 -2.95 -5.48 3.28
C TYR A 56 -4.26 -5.12 3.97
N TRP A 57 -4.35 -3.97 4.64
CA TRP A 57 -5.56 -3.53 5.31
C TRP A 57 -6.70 -3.26 4.34
N LEU A 58 -6.41 -2.58 3.22
CA LEU A 58 -7.37 -2.35 2.14
C LEU A 58 -7.77 -3.67 1.45
N ALA A 59 -6.82 -4.56 1.18
CA ALA A 59 -7.10 -5.89 0.60
C ALA A 59 -7.98 -6.75 1.53
N LYS A 60 -7.75 -6.67 2.85
CA LYS A 60 -8.58 -7.37 3.86
C LYS A 60 -10.00 -6.81 3.91
N ARG A 61 -10.20 -5.51 3.67
CA ARG A 61 -11.52 -4.90 3.54
C ARG A 61 -12.24 -5.37 2.26
N LEU A 62 -11.53 -5.45 1.14
CA LEU A 62 -12.05 -6.01 -0.10
C LEU A 62 -12.46 -7.48 0.06
N ALA A 63 -11.62 -8.31 0.69
CA ALA A 63 -11.88 -9.72 0.91
C ALA A 63 -13.16 -9.97 1.73
N LYS A 64 -13.48 -9.10 2.68
CA LYS A 64 -14.72 -9.17 3.47
C LYS A 64 -15.98 -8.75 2.69
N GLN A 65 -15.83 -8.06 1.56
CA GLN A 65 -16.92 -7.60 0.70
C GLN A 65 -17.10 -8.47 -0.54
N LEU A 66 -16.14 -9.35 -0.81
CA LEU A 66 -16.31 -10.40 -1.81
C LEU A 66 -17.38 -11.38 -1.29
N PRO A 67 -18.44 -11.67 -2.06
CA PRO A 67 -19.34 -12.76 -1.72
C PRO A 67 -18.52 -14.03 -1.68
N GLU A 68 -18.60 -14.73 -0.54
CA GLU A 68 -18.00 -16.05 -0.33
C GLU A 68 -18.48 -16.95 -1.48
N LYS A 69 -17.59 -17.22 -2.43
CA LYS A 69 -17.87 -18.17 -3.49
C LYS A 69 -17.97 -19.54 -2.82
N VAL A 70 -19.19 -20.08 -2.85
CA VAL A 70 -19.50 -21.52 -2.73
C VAL A 70 -18.52 -22.33 -3.56
#